data_AF-A0A956PQ71-F1
#
_entry.id   AF-A0A956PQ71-F1
#
_cell.length_a   1.000
_cell.length_b   1.000
_cell.length_c   1.000
_cell.angle_alpha   90.00
_cell.angle_beta   90.00
_cell.angle_gamma   90.00
#
_symmetry.space_group_name_H-M   'P 1'
#
loop_
_entity.id
_entity.type
_entity.pdbx_description
1 polymer ?
#
loop_
_entity_poly.entity_id
_entity_poly.type
_entity_poly.pdbx_seq_one_letter_code
_entity_poly.pdbx_strand_id
1 'polypeptide(L)'
;DEPYDGIVYCVAASLGFAIIENVLYVAGGGFGVGIIRAILSVPAHALFGVFMGYYIGRSKFAPPEGRARFHMMGLAIAIVTHGAYDYVLLSGKPMLALTVLPMMGVFWALGLWKVKKLVAESPFAPSKQADTAAGV
;
A
#
# COMPACT_ATOMS: atom_id res chain seq x y z
N ASP A 1 13.07 10.19 -11.14
CA ASP A 1 11.83 9.82 -10.42
C ASP A 1 10.68 9.65 -11.38
N GLU A 2 9.89 8.62 -11.17
CA GLU A 2 8.66 8.26 -11.87
C GLU A 2 7.50 8.09 -10.88
N PRO A 3 6.23 8.11 -11.32
CA PRO A 3 5.08 7.96 -10.42
C PRO A 3 5.17 6.69 -9.55
N TYR A 4 5.76 5.62 -10.08
CA TYR A 4 5.96 4.35 -9.38
C TYR A 4 6.89 4.47 -8.15
N ASP A 5 7.86 5.39 -8.15
CA ASP A 5 8.77 5.57 -7.01
C ASP A 5 8.03 5.95 -5.72
N GLY A 6 6.91 6.67 -5.85
CA GLY A 6 6.04 6.97 -4.71
C GLY A 6 5.53 5.69 -4.02
N ILE A 7 5.23 4.64 -4.79
CA ILE A 7 4.86 3.32 -4.25
C ILE A 7 6.07 2.70 -3.54
N VAL A 8 7.24 2.68 -4.18
CA VAL A 8 8.46 2.06 -3.61
C VAL A 8 8.81 2.69 -2.26
N TYR A 9 8.86 4.02 -2.18
CA TYR A 9 9.22 4.72 -0.95
C TYR A 9 8.17 4.56 0.16
N CYS A 10 6.89 4.63 -0.17
CA CYS A 10 5.82 4.46 0.82
C CYS A 10 5.72 3.02 1.33
N VAL A 11 5.93 2.02 0.47
CA VAL A 11 5.98 0.61 0.86
C VAL A 11 7.19 0.35 1.77
N ALA A 12 8.37 0.87 1.42
CA ALA A 12 9.56 0.73 2.25
C ALA A 12 9.34 1.34 3.65
N ALA A 13 8.80 2.57 3.72
CA ALA A 13 8.47 3.21 4.99
C ALA A 13 7.42 2.42 5.80
N SER A 14 6.36 1.96 5.13
CA SER A 14 5.27 1.18 5.76
C SER A 14 5.78 -0.16 6.30
N LEU A 15 6.66 -0.86 5.58
CA LEU A 15 7.28 -2.10 6.04
C LEU A 15 8.25 -1.87 7.20
N GLY A 16 8.99 -0.76 7.20
CA GLY A 16 9.80 -0.35 8.35
C GLY A 16 8.96 -0.16 9.62
N PHE A 17 7.79 0.49 9.49
CA PHE A 17 6.82 0.59 10.58
C PHE A 17 6.27 -0.78 11.01
N ALA A 18 5.91 -1.63 10.04
CA ALA A 18 5.37 -2.97 10.30
C ALA A 18 6.33 -3.86 11.10
N ILE A 19 7.65 -3.73 10.87
CA ILE A 19 8.67 -4.44 11.64
C ILE A 19 8.61 -4.03 13.12
N ILE A 20 8.60 -2.72 13.39
CA ILE A 20 8.53 -2.20 14.77
C ILE A 20 7.25 -2.69 15.43
N GLU A 21 6.11 -2.56 14.75
CA GLU A 21 4.83 -3.01 15.29
C GLU A 21 4.84 -4.52 15.57
N ASN A 22 5.37 -5.33 14.66
CA ASN A 22 5.43 -6.78 14.85
C ASN A 22 6.28 -7.18 16.06
N VAL A 23 7.40 -6.50 16.29
CA VAL A 23 8.23 -6.71 17.48
C VAL A 23 7.46 -6.39 18.76
N LEU A 24 6.73 -5.27 18.80
CA LEU A 24 5.91 -4.88 19.96
C LEU A 24 4.80 -5.90 20.26
N TYR A 25 4.14 -6.42 19.22
CA TYR A 25 3.12 -7.46 19.39
C TYR A 25 3.72 -8.79 19.86
N VAL A 26 4.90 -9.17 19.38
CA VAL A 26 5.62 -10.36 19.89
C VAL A 26 6.01 -10.19 21.34
N ALA A 27 6.47 -9.00 21.74
CA ALA A 27 6.83 -8.71 23.13
C ALA A 27 5.62 -8.85 24.08
N GLY A 28 4.41 -8.50 23.63
CA GLY A 28 3.18 -8.62 24.42
C GLY A 28 2.42 -9.94 24.31
N GLY A 29 2.47 -10.61 23.16
CA GLY A 29 1.63 -11.77 22.82
C GLY A 29 2.39 -13.06 22.50
N GLY A 30 3.73 -13.02 22.51
CA GLY A 30 4.60 -14.17 22.23
C GLY A 30 4.81 -14.45 20.73
N PHE A 31 5.65 -15.45 20.45
CA PHE A 31 6.11 -15.75 19.10
C PHE A 31 5.00 -16.16 18.13
N GLY A 32 3.97 -16.87 18.61
CA GLY A 32 2.84 -17.29 17.78
C GLY A 32 2.07 -16.11 17.16
N VAL A 33 1.93 -15.01 17.91
CA VAL A 33 1.32 -13.77 17.40
C VAL A 33 2.18 -13.17 16.29
N GLY A 34 3.50 -13.20 16.44
CA GLY A 34 4.44 -12.74 15.41
C GLY A 34 4.33 -13.49 14.10
N ILE A 35 4.13 -14.82 14.14
CA ILE A 35 3.95 -15.64 12.91
C ILE A 35 2.66 -15.24 12.20
N ILE A 36 1.55 -15.15 12.92
CA ILE A 36 0.24 -14.79 12.34
C ILE A 36 0.33 -13.41 11.68
N ARG A 37 0.94 -12.45 12.37
CA ARG A 37 1.14 -11.09 11.85
C ARG A 37 2.10 -11.03 10.68
N ALA A 38 3.13 -11.87 10.63
CA ALA A 38 4.03 -11.94 9.48
C ALA A 38 3.29 -12.36 8.19
N ILE A 39 2.28 -13.21 8.30
CA ILE A 39 1.49 -13.70 7.15
C ILE A 39 0.33 -12.75 6.82
N LEU A 40 -0.28 -12.12 7.82
CA LEU A 40 -1.47 -11.27 7.63
C LEU A 40 -1.12 -9.78 7.61
N SER A 41 -0.51 -9.27 8.68
CA SER A 41 -0.34 -7.84 8.90
C SER A 41 0.79 -7.25 8.05
N VAL A 42 1.93 -7.93 7.92
CA VAL A 42 3.04 -7.42 7.10
C VAL A 42 2.65 -7.23 5.62
N PRO A 43 1.96 -8.18 4.95
CA PRO A 43 1.42 -7.93 3.61
C PRO A 43 0.36 -6.82 3.57
N ALA A 44 -0.45 -6.67 4.62
CA ALA A 44 -1.41 -5.56 4.72
C ALA A 44 -0.69 -4.21 4.75
N HIS A 45 0.37 -4.05 5.54
CA HIS A 45 1.21 -2.84 5.55
C HIS A 45 1.83 -2.54 4.19
N ALA A 46 2.30 -3.55 3.46
CA ALA A 46 2.76 -3.35 2.10
C ALA A 46 1.64 -2.75 1.23
N LEU A 47 0.42 -3.28 1.30
CA LEU A 47 -0.73 -2.78 0.53
C LEU A 47 -1.16 -1.36 0.94
N PHE A 48 -1.14 -1.03 2.23
CA PHE A 48 -1.42 0.33 2.70
C PHE A 48 -0.36 1.31 2.17
N GLY A 49 0.91 0.89 2.14
CA GLY A 49 2.00 1.62 1.51
C GLY A 49 1.78 1.80 0.00
N VAL A 50 1.29 0.78 -0.71
CA VAL A 50 0.92 0.88 -2.13
C VAL A 50 -0.21 1.89 -2.32
N PHE A 51 -1.25 1.87 -1.48
CA PHE A 51 -2.37 2.79 -1.58
C PHE A 51 -1.95 4.23 -1.36
N MET A 52 -1.19 4.49 -0.30
CA MET A 52 -0.66 5.83 -0.01
C MET A 52 0.28 6.29 -1.13
N GLY A 53 1.24 5.44 -1.49
CA GLY A 53 2.27 5.70 -2.49
C GLY A 53 1.71 5.92 -3.89
N TYR A 54 0.56 5.33 -4.23
CA TYR A 54 -0.13 5.61 -5.48
C TYR A 54 -0.51 7.09 -5.61
N TYR A 55 -1.03 7.72 -4.56
CA TYR A 55 -1.42 9.13 -4.62
C TYR A 55 -0.23 10.06 -4.44
N ILE A 56 0.72 9.72 -3.55
CA ILE A 56 1.95 10.51 -3.37
C ILE A 56 2.81 10.49 -4.64
N GLY A 57 2.96 9.34 -5.29
CA GLY A 57 3.70 9.24 -6.56
C GLY A 57 3.11 10.14 -7.64
N ARG A 58 1.78 10.20 -7.74
CA ARG A 58 1.09 11.10 -8.70
C ARG A 58 1.17 12.58 -8.32
N SER A 59 1.25 12.91 -7.02
CA SER A 59 1.32 14.31 -6.57
C SER A 59 2.56 15.03 -7.13
N LYS A 60 3.68 14.31 -7.26
CA LYS A 60 4.94 14.87 -7.77
C LYS A 60 4.81 15.40 -9.21
N PHE A 61 3.97 14.78 -10.02
CA PHE A 61 3.73 15.13 -11.43
C PHE A 61 2.46 15.94 -11.65
N ALA A 62 1.71 16.25 -10.58
CA ALA A 62 0.53 17.09 -10.64
C ALA A 62 0.89 18.59 -10.52
N PRO A 63 0.04 19.50 -11.06
CA PRO A 63 0.15 20.94 -10.81
C PRO A 63 0.21 21.27 -9.31
N PRO A 64 0.92 22.33 -8.90
CA PRO A 64 1.14 22.69 -7.49
C PRO A 64 -0.15 22.74 -6.66
N GLU A 65 -1.22 23.27 -7.22
CA GLU A 65 -2.53 23.46 -6.57
C GLU A 65 -3.20 22.13 -6.21
N GLY A 66 -2.88 21.05 -6.93
CA GLY A 66 -3.45 19.72 -6.72
C GLY A 66 -2.66 18.83 -5.76
N ARG A 67 -1.40 19.19 -5.43
CA ARG A 67 -0.48 18.31 -4.69
C ARG A 67 -0.96 17.97 -3.28
N ALA A 68 -1.42 18.98 -2.55
CA ALA A 68 -1.92 18.80 -1.19
C ALA A 68 -3.12 17.84 -1.15
N ARG A 69 -4.03 17.94 -2.13
CA ARG A 69 -5.17 17.03 -2.26
C ARG A 69 -4.72 15.58 -2.45
N PHE A 70 -3.71 15.33 -3.28
CA PHE A 70 -3.17 13.97 -3.47
C PHE A 70 -2.56 13.41 -2.19
N HIS A 71 -1.76 14.20 -1.46
CA HIS A 71 -1.22 13.78 -0.17
C HIS A 71 -2.32 13.43 0.83
N MET A 72 -3.32 14.31 0.96
CA MET A 72 -4.46 14.09 1.86
C MET A 72 -5.28 12.85 1.47
N MET A 73 -5.51 12.63 0.18
CA MET A 73 -6.19 11.42 -0.29
C MET A 73 -5.40 10.15 -0.01
N GLY A 74 -4.08 10.17 -0.25
CA GLY A 74 -3.19 9.04 0.04
C GLY A 74 -3.20 8.68 1.53
N LEU A 75 -3.03 9.69 2.38
CA LEU A 75 -3.07 9.53 3.84
C LEU A 75 -4.44 9.03 4.32
N ALA A 76 -5.53 9.65 3.87
CA ALA A 76 -6.88 9.25 4.26
C ALA A 76 -7.19 7.79 3.89
N ILE A 77 -6.80 7.36 2.68
CA ILE A 77 -7.02 5.98 2.23
C ILE A 77 -6.17 5.01 3.05
N ALA A 78 -4.92 5.34 3.35
CA ALA A 78 -4.08 4.51 4.22
C ALA A 78 -4.67 4.37 5.62
N ILE A 79 -5.10 5.48 6.24
CA ILE A 79 -5.74 5.47 7.57
C ILE A 79 -7.01 4.63 7.56
N VAL A 80 -7.90 4.82 6.58
CA VAL A 80 -9.17 4.10 6.52
C VAL A 80 -8.95 2.61 6.30
N THR A 81 -8.04 2.23 5.41
CA THR A 81 -7.77 0.82 5.10
C THR A 81 -7.04 0.11 6.23
N HIS A 82 -6.06 0.75 6.86
CA HIS A 82 -5.37 0.25 8.06
C HIS A 82 -6.34 0.14 9.25
N GLY A 83 -7.11 1.20 9.53
CA GLY A 83 -8.08 1.21 10.62
C GLY A 83 -9.19 0.18 10.45
N ALA A 84 -9.66 -0.06 9.22
CA ALA A 84 -10.61 -1.14 8.94
C ALA A 84 -10.00 -2.53 9.19
N TYR A 85 -8.73 -2.72 8.80
CA TYR A 85 -8.01 -3.96 9.06
C TYR A 85 -7.84 -4.23 10.55
N ASP A 86 -7.40 -3.22 11.31
CA ASP A 86 -7.26 -3.30 12.76
C ASP A 86 -8.60 -3.56 13.43
N TYR A 87 -9.65 -2.84 13.02
CA TYR A 87 -10.99 -3.04 13.58
C TYR A 87 -11.46 -4.50 13.41
N VAL A 88 -11.27 -5.06 12.22
CA VAL A 88 -11.66 -6.45 11.94
C VAL A 88 -10.93 -7.44 12.86
N LEU A 89 -9.61 -7.29 13.02
CA LEU A 89 -8.79 -8.22 13.81
C LEU A 89 -8.85 -7.99 15.33
N LEU A 90 -8.99 -6.74 15.77
CA LEU A 90 -8.96 -6.36 17.18
C LEU A 90 -10.36 -6.30 17.81
N SER A 91 -11.43 -6.50 17.03
CA SER A 91 -12.80 -6.53 17.51
C SER A 91 -13.11 -7.62 18.56
N GLY A 92 -12.24 -8.62 18.70
CA GLY A 92 -12.46 -9.79 19.55
C GLY A 92 -13.58 -10.73 19.04
N LYS A 93 -14.10 -10.50 17.82
CA LYS A 93 -15.20 -11.27 17.23
C LYS A 93 -14.66 -12.23 16.17
N PRO A 94 -14.61 -13.56 16.41
CA PRO A 94 -13.99 -14.50 15.47
C PRO A 94 -14.62 -14.47 14.06
N MET A 95 -15.94 -14.37 13.97
CA MET A 95 -16.64 -14.30 12.67
C MET A 95 -16.31 -13.03 11.89
N LEU A 96 -16.09 -11.91 12.59
CA LEU A 96 -15.63 -10.69 11.94
C LEU A 96 -14.16 -10.83 11.51
N ALA A 97 -13.29 -11.38 12.37
CA ALA A 97 -11.88 -11.59 12.03
C ALA A 97 -11.70 -12.43 10.74
N LEU A 98 -12.58 -13.41 10.49
CA LEU A 98 -12.56 -14.20 9.24
C LEU A 98 -12.77 -13.35 7.98
N THR A 99 -13.42 -12.18 8.07
CA THR A 99 -13.60 -11.28 6.92
C THR A 99 -12.28 -10.61 6.49
N VAL A 100 -11.19 -10.76 7.26
CA VAL A 100 -9.86 -10.29 6.85
C VAL A 100 -9.40 -10.94 5.54
N LEU A 101 -9.78 -12.20 5.28
CA LEU A 101 -9.36 -12.92 4.08
C LEU A 101 -9.96 -12.32 2.79
N PRO A 102 -11.30 -12.17 2.64
CA PRO A 102 -11.86 -11.52 1.47
C PRO A 102 -11.45 -10.04 1.37
N MET A 103 -11.32 -9.34 2.51
CA MET A 103 -10.83 -7.96 2.54
C MET A 103 -9.40 -7.86 1.97
N MET A 104 -8.49 -8.76 2.36
CA MET A 104 -7.14 -8.83 1.80
C MET A 104 -7.17 -9.17 0.31
N GLY A 105 -8.06 -10.05 -0.14
CA GLY A 105 -8.27 -10.31 -1.57
C GLY A 105 -8.63 -9.06 -2.36
N VAL A 106 -9.56 -8.24 -1.84
CA VAL A 106 -9.92 -6.95 -2.43
C VAL A 106 -8.74 -5.99 -2.42
N PHE A 107 -8.01 -5.89 -1.31
CA PHE A 107 -6.86 -4.99 -1.21
C PHE A 107 -5.74 -5.37 -2.18
N TRP A 108 -5.44 -6.66 -2.34
CA TRP A 108 -4.50 -7.14 -3.33
C TRP A 108 -4.94 -6.81 -4.75
N ALA A 109 -6.20 -7.06 -5.11
CA ALA A 109 -6.71 -6.73 -6.43
C ALA A 109 -6.58 -5.24 -6.75
N LEU A 110 -6.99 -4.37 -5.82
CA LEU A 110 -6.88 -2.92 -5.96
C LEU A 110 -5.42 -2.43 -5.97
N GLY A 111 -4.56 -3.02 -5.15
CA GLY A 111 -3.15 -2.69 -5.04
C GLY A 111 -2.40 -3.03 -6.33
N LEU A 112 -2.60 -4.24 -6.84
CA LEU A 112 -2.02 -4.69 -8.11
C LEU A 112 -2.52 -3.85 -9.27
N TRP A 113 -3.81 -3.50 -9.30
CA TRP A 113 -4.35 -2.59 -10.31
C TRP A 113 -3.67 -1.21 -10.26
N LYS A 114 -3.48 -0.63 -9.08
CA LYS A 114 -2.78 0.66 -8.88
C LYS A 114 -1.32 0.60 -9.33
N VAL A 115 -0.61 -0.47 -8.97
CA VAL A 115 0.78 -0.71 -9.42
C VAL A 115 0.84 -0.77 -10.93
N LYS A 116 0.04 -1.65 -11.56
CA LYS A 116 -0.01 -1.79 -13.03
C LYS A 116 -0.30 -0.47 -13.73
N LYS A 117 -1.21 0.33 -13.15
CA LYS A 117 -1.55 1.64 -13.69
C LYS A 117 -0.37 2.63 -13.66
N LEU A 118 0.36 2.74 -12.55
CA LEU A 118 1.53 3.65 -12.50
C LEU A 118 2.70 3.16 -13.33
N VAL A 119 2.90 1.84 -13.41
CA VAL A 119 3.90 1.25 -14.32
C VAL A 119 3.58 1.57 -15.78
N ALA A 120 2.31 1.52 -16.19
CA ALA A 120 1.90 1.92 -17.53
C ALA A 120 2.03 3.44 -17.78
N GLU A 121 1.88 4.26 -16.75
CA GLU A 121 2.09 5.72 -16.83
C GLU A 121 3.58 6.10 -16.86
N SER A 122 4.50 5.17 -16.52
CA SER A 122 5.95 5.40 -16.47
C SER A 122 6.49 5.99 -17.79
N PRO A 123 7.41 6.98 -17.71
CA PRO A 123 8.18 7.43 -18.88
C PRO A 123 9.02 6.30 -19.51
N PHE A 124 9.33 5.26 -18.75
CA PHE A 124 10.12 4.11 -19.16
C PHE A 124 9.26 2.89 -19.52
N ALA A 125 7.94 3.06 -19.66
CA ALA A 125 7.06 1.96 -20.04
C ALA A 125 7.47 1.37 -21.41
N PRO A 126 7.50 0.02 -21.57
CA PRO A 126 7.94 -0.63 -22.80
C PRO A 126 7.20 -0.17 -24.06
N SER A 127 5.90 0.16 -23.94
CA SER A 127 5.10 0.69 -25.04
C SER A 127 5.61 2.05 -25.55
N LYS A 128 6.00 2.96 -24.66
CA LYS A 128 6.51 4.29 -25.05
C LYS A 128 7.92 4.25 -25.62
N GLN A 129 8.74 3.30 -25.18
CA GLN A 129 10.10 3.08 -25.72
C GLN A 129 10.05 2.52 -27.14
N ALA A 130 9.09 1.66 -27.46
CA ALA A 130 8.87 1.18 -28.82
C ALA A 130 8.47 2.32 -29.77
N ASP A 131 7.60 3.25 -29.32
CA ASP A 131 7.19 4.41 -30.11
C ASP A 131 8.36 5.39 -30.35
N THR A 132 9.21 5.62 -29.33
CA THR A 132 10.39 6.48 -29.48
C THR A 132 11.48 5.85 -30.36
N ALA A 133 11.66 4.53 -30.31
CA ALA A 133 12.59 3.82 -31.17
C ALA A 133 12.11 3.73 -32.62
N ALA A 134 10.80 3.82 -32.86
CA ALA A 134 10.17 3.81 -34.19
C ALA A 134 10.17 5.19 -34.89
N GLY A 135 10.58 6.27 -34.20
CA GLY A 135 10.79 7.58 -34.82
C GLY A 135 9.52 8.31 -35.24
N VAL A 136 8.45 8.23 -34.45
CA VAL A 136 7.28 9.12 -34.53
C VAL A 136 7.38 10.21 -33.47
#